data_AF-A0A3Q0EHJ0-F1
#
_entry.id   AF-A0A3Q0EHJ0-F1
#
_cell.length_a   1.000
_cell.length_b   1.000
_cell.length_c   1.000
_cell.angle_alpha   90.00
_cell.angle_beta   90.00
_cell.angle_gamma   90.00
#
_symmetry.space_group_name_H-M   'P 1'
#
loop_
_entity.id
_entity.type
_entity.pdbx_description
1 polymer ?
#
loop_
_entity_poly.entity_id
_entity_poly.type
_entity_poly.pdbx_seq_one_letter_code
_entity_poly.pdbx_strand_id
1 'polypeptide(L)'
;MEDQTQRKPRILCLHGFRTSGEILKQLVLRWPEPVIQKLELVFLDGQFPSLGRSDVEGIFDPPYYEWFQANEDFSEYRNFEECLAYIQDFMLKNGPFDGVLGFSQGAILAAALPGMQAQNEYLNFRV
;
A
#
# COMPACT_ATOMS: atom_id res chain seq x y z
N MET A 1 -15.42 28.93 -20.85
CA MET A 1 -14.75 28.63 -19.58
C MET A 1 -14.32 27.19 -19.67
N GLU A 2 -13.03 26.95 -19.85
CA GLU A 2 -12.48 25.60 -19.93
C GLU A 2 -12.78 24.88 -18.62
N ASP A 3 -13.49 23.75 -18.73
CA ASP A 3 -13.63 22.78 -17.66
C ASP A 3 -12.20 22.31 -17.33
N GLN A 4 -11.64 22.83 -16.24
CA GLN A 4 -10.41 22.29 -15.69
C GLN A 4 -10.73 20.87 -15.25
N THR A 5 -10.55 19.90 -16.15
CA THR A 5 -10.70 18.47 -15.84
C THR A 5 -9.90 18.20 -14.56
N GLN A 6 -10.60 18.07 -13.45
CA GLN A 6 -9.99 18.01 -12.14
C GLN A 6 -9.20 16.70 -12.10
N ARG A 7 -7.86 16.81 -11.99
CA ARG A 7 -6.97 15.63 -12.03
C ARG A 7 -7.43 14.62 -10.99
N LYS A 8 -7.42 13.32 -11.35
CA LYS A 8 -7.76 12.25 -10.41
C LYS A 8 -6.74 12.21 -9.26
N PRO A 9 -7.16 12.13 -7.99
CA PRO A 9 -6.24 11.87 -6.89
C PRO A 9 -5.53 10.54 -7.09
N ARG A 10 -4.21 10.55 -6.95
CA ARG A 10 -3.35 9.40 -7.14
C ARG A 10 -3.04 8.74 -5.80
N ILE A 11 -3.56 7.54 -5.58
CA ILE A 11 -3.55 6.85 -4.29
C ILE A 11 -2.60 5.66 -4.35
N LEU A 12 -1.63 5.62 -3.45
CA LEU A 12 -0.80 4.44 -3.23
C LEU A 12 -1.58 3.41 -2.41
N CYS A 13 -1.71 2.18 -2.91
CA CYS A 13 -2.49 1.12 -2.30
C CYS A 13 -1.57 0.02 -1.73
N LEU A 14 -1.68 -0.21 -0.42
CA LEU A 14 -0.84 -1.14 0.35
C LEU A 14 -1.66 -2.34 0.83
N HIS A 15 -1.29 -3.54 0.37
CA HIS A 15 -2.02 -4.79 0.65
C HIS A 15 -1.87 -5.26 2.11
N GLY A 16 -2.65 -6.27 2.50
CA GLY A 16 -2.58 -6.86 3.85
C GLY A 16 -1.48 -7.90 4.01
N PHE A 17 -1.27 -8.36 5.24
CA PHE A 17 -0.32 -9.42 5.55
C PHE A 17 -0.56 -10.66 4.69
N ARG A 18 0.50 -11.20 4.07
CA ARG A 18 0.47 -12.40 3.21
C ARG A 18 -0.56 -12.32 2.08
N THR A 19 -0.65 -11.16 1.45
CA THR A 19 -1.43 -10.94 0.21
C THR A 19 -0.56 -10.22 -0.81
N SER A 20 -1.14 -9.64 -1.86
CA SER A 20 -0.40 -8.88 -2.88
C SER A 20 -1.18 -7.65 -3.31
N GLY A 21 -0.50 -6.74 -4.00
CA GLY A 21 -1.09 -5.59 -4.65
C GLY A 21 -2.17 -6.00 -5.66
N GLU A 22 -1.96 -7.09 -6.40
CA GLU A 22 -2.98 -7.61 -7.34
C GLU A 22 -4.23 -8.14 -6.59
N ILE A 23 -4.05 -8.81 -5.45
CA ILE A 23 -5.20 -9.25 -4.63
C ILE A 23 -5.95 -8.02 -4.08
N LEU A 24 -5.24 -7.03 -3.55
CA LEU A 24 -5.89 -5.78 -3.10
C LEU A 24 -6.63 -5.09 -4.23
N LYS A 25 -6.06 -5.07 -5.44
CA LYS A 25 -6.72 -4.52 -6.64
C LYS A 25 -8.01 -5.26 -6.97
N GLN A 26 -8.02 -6.59 -6.95
CA GLN A 26 -9.24 -7.37 -7.17
C GLN A 26 -10.32 -7.08 -6.11
N LEU A 27 -9.93 -6.77 -4.87
CA LEU A 27 -10.85 -6.38 -3.80
C LEU A 27 -11.38 -4.95 -3.99
N VAL A 28 -10.50 -3.99 -4.28
CA VAL A 28 -10.85 -2.58 -4.45
C VAL A 28 -11.71 -2.36 -5.70
N LEU A 29 -11.46 -3.08 -6.80
CA LEU A 29 -12.26 -2.99 -8.02
C LEU A 29 -13.70 -3.53 -7.88
N ARG A 30 -14.09 -4.03 -6.69
CA ARG A 30 -15.49 -4.33 -6.35
C ARG A 30 -16.27 -3.10 -5.87
N TRP A 31 -15.60 -1.98 -5.62
CA TRP A 31 -16.26 -0.72 -5.29
C TRP A 31 -17.08 -0.18 -6.46
N PRO A 32 -18.05 0.72 -6.22
CA PRO A 32 -18.84 1.29 -7.30
C PRO A 32 -17.97 1.98 -8.35
N GLU A 33 -18.22 1.70 -9.62
CA GLU A 33 -17.49 2.28 -10.76
C GLU A 33 -17.36 3.82 -10.70
N PRO A 34 -18.39 4.59 -10.28
CA PRO A 34 -18.26 6.05 -10.13
C PRO A 34 -17.21 6.50 -9.09
N VAL A 35 -16.83 5.63 -8.16
CA VAL A 35 -15.74 5.90 -7.19
C VAL A 35 -14.40 5.59 -7.84
N ILE A 36 -14.24 4.41 -8.43
CA ILE A 36 -12.99 3.98 -9.06
C ILE A 36 -12.58 4.92 -10.19
N GLN A 37 -13.53 5.35 -11.03
CA GLN A 37 -13.25 6.28 -12.13
C GLN A 37 -12.75 7.66 -11.66
N LYS A 38 -12.91 8.03 -10.39
CA LYS A 38 -12.41 9.30 -9.85
C LYS A 38 -11.00 9.21 -9.31
N LEU A 39 -10.43 8.01 -9.17
CA LEU A 39 -9.15 7.77 -8.53
C LEU A 39 -8.14 7.21 -9.55
N GLU A 40 -6.87 7.53 -9.37
CA GLU A 40 -5.76 6.80 -9.97
C GLU A 40 -5.14 5.92 -8.88
N LEU A 41 -5.33 4.60 -8.97
CA LEU A 41 -4.90 3.66 -7.93
C LEU A 41 -3.60 2.96 -8.36
N VAL A 42 -2.59 3.01 -7.49
CA VAL A 42 -1.29 2.37 -7.72
C VAL A 42 -1.07 1.31 -6.66
N PHE A 43 -1.09 0.03 -7.05
CA PHE A 43 -0.95 -1.10 -6.13
C PHE A 43 0.51 -1.53 -6.06
N LEU A 44 1.07 -1.53 -4.85
CA LEU A 44 2.47 -1.90 -4.59
C LEU A 44 2.53 -3.24 -3.85
N ASP A 45 3.41 -4.12 -4.30
CA ASP A 45 3.76 -5.35 -3.58
C ASP A 45 4.80 -5.06 -2.49
N GLY A 46 4.64 -5.70 -1.34
CA GLY A 46 5.64 -5.75 -0.28
C GLY A 46 6.91 -6.47 -0.74
N GLN A 47 8.05 -6.06 -0.19
CA GLN A 47 9.36 -6.55 -0.63
C GLN A 47 9.69 -7.98 -0.14
N PHE A 48 9.01 -8.47 0.90
CA PHE A 48 9.29 -9.76 1.49
C PHE A 48 8.28 -10.80 1.01
N PRO A 49 8.70 -11.89 0.34
CA PRO A 49 7.83 -13.03 0.13
C PRO A 49 7.30 -13.57 1.46
N SER A 50 6.04 -14.00 1.45
CA SER A 50 5.40 -14.63 2.61
C SER A 50 6.20 -15.85 3.07
N LEU A 51 6.56 -15.89 4.35
CA LEU A 51 7.29 -17.04 4.93
C LEU A 51 6.36 -18.16 5.39
N GLY A 52 5.06 -17.86 5.53
CA GLY A 52 4.07 -18.83 5.95
C GLY A 52 2.87 -18.88 5.05
N ARG A 53 1.87 -19.64 5.50
CA ARG A 53 0.59 -19.78 4.81
C ARG A 53 -0.17 -18.45 4.79
N SER A 54 -0.81 -18.17 3.65
CA SER A 54 -1.78 -17.08 3.53
C SER A 54 -3.18 -17.57 3.83
N ASP A 55 -3.96 -16.78 4.58
CA ASP A 55 -5.36 -17.08 4.86
C ASP A 55 -6.25 -16.98 3.62
N VAL A 56 -5.74 -16.44 2.51
CA VAL A 56 -6.47 -16.33 1.25
C VAL A 56 -6.09 -17.41 0.22
N GLU A 57 -5.23 -18.35 0.61
CA GLU A 57 -4.87 -19.50 -0.22
C GLU A 57 -6.10 -20.34 -0.60
N GLY A 58 -6.21 -20.70 -1.87
CA GLY A 58 -7.36 -21.40 -2.43
C GLY A 58 -8.52 -20.47 -2.83
N ILE A 59 -8.45 -19.17 -2.50
CA ILE A 59 -9.35 -18.13 -3.00
C ILE A 59 -8.63 -17.25 -4.03
N PHE A 60 -7.39 -16.86 -3.74
CA PHE A 60 -6.53 -16.11 -4.64
C PHE A 60 -5.20 -16.83 -4.85
N ASP A 61 -4.66 -16.75 -6.06
CA ASP A 61 -3.37 -17.37 -6.39
C ASP A 61 -2.17 -16.57 -5.83
N PRO A 62 -1.05 -17.22 -5.51
CA PRO A 62 0.22 -16.56 -5.17
C PRO A 62 0.78 -15.75 -6.37
N PRO A 63 1.78 -14.87 -6.16
CA PRO A 63 2.60 -14.70 -4.96
C PRO A 63 1.93 -13.91 -3.83
N TYR A 64 2.38 -14.18 -2.60
CA TYR A 64 2.00 -13.45 -1.40
C TYR A 64 3.22 -12.79 -0.79
N TYR A 65 3.02 -11.60 -0.24
CA TYR A 65 4.06 -10.76 0.33
C TYR A 65 3.68 -10.27 1.73
N GLU A 66 4.70 -9.84 2.46
CA GLU A 66 4.63 -9.19 3.75
C GLU A 66 5.37 -7.86 3.64
N TRP A 67 4.88 -6.85 4.35
CA TRP A 67 5.56 -5.55 4.44
C TRP A 67 6.71 -5.60 5.43
N PHE A 68 6.43 -6.18 6.59
CA PHE A 68 7.38 -6.48 7.66
C PHE A 68 6.97 -7.82 8.26
N GLN A 69 7.92 -8.52 8.87
CA GLN A 69 7.74 -9.91 9.26
C GLN A 69 7.63 -10.03 10.77
N ALA A 70 6.95 -11.08 11.22
CA ALA A 70 6.88 -11.41 12.64
C ALA A 70 7.36 -12.85 12.85
N ASN A 71 7.87 -13.14 14.05
CA ASN A 71 8.04 -14.52 14.48
C ASN A 71 6.66 -15.22 14.68
N GLU A 72 6.67 -16.54 14.84
CA GLU A 72 5.44 -17.37 14.82
C GLU A 72 4.41 -16.97 15.89
N ASP A 73 4.86 -16.45 17.04
CA ASP A 73 4.01 -16.01 18.14
C ASP A 73 3.72 -14.50 18.14
N PHE A 74 4.19 -13.77 17.11
CA PHE A 74 4.04 -12.33 16.95
C PHE A 74 4.61 -11.49 18.11
N SER A 75 5.59 -12.02 18.86
CA SER A 75 6.27 -11.28 19.93
C SER A 75 7.40 -10.38 19.42
N GLU A 76 7.94 -10.66 18.23
CA GLU A 76 9.00 -9.88 17.58
C GLU A 76 8.62 -9.51 16.16
N TYR A 77 8.78 -8.23 15.82
CA TYR A 77 8.65 -7.72 14.46
C TYR A 77 10.01 -7.36 13.90
N ARG A 78 10.22 -7.68 12.62
CA ARG A 78 11.48 -7.50 11.90
C ARG A 78 11.22 -6.82 10.57
N ASN A 79 12.24 -6.15 10.07
CA ASN A 79 12.27 -5.51 8.75
C ASN A 79 11.29 -4.32 8.58
N PHE A 80 10.86 -3.68 9.67
CA PHE A 80 9.90 -2.58 9.61
C PHE A 80 10.54 -1.32 9.00
N GLU A 81 11.77 -1.01 9.40
CA GLU A 81 12.54 0.13 8.90
C GLU A 81 12.88 -0.04 7.41
N GLU A 82 13.28 -1.24 6.99
CA GLU A 82 13.54 -1.57 5.59
C GLU A 82 12.27 -1.46 4.74
N CYS A 83 11.11 -1.83 5.29
CA CYS A 83 9.82 -1.64 4.65
C CYS A 83 9.54 -0.15 4.42
N LEU A 84 9.74 0.68 5.43
CA LEU A 84 9.51 2.12 5.34
C LEU A 84 10.44 2.76 4.31
N ALA A 85 11.72 2.41 4.32
CA ALA A 85 12.70 2.88 3.34
C ALA A 85 12.32 2.49 1.90
N TYR A 86 11.82 1.27 1.71
CA TYR A 86 11.33 0.80 0.41
C TYR A 86 10.12 1.60 -0.10
N ILE A 87 9.13 1.85 0.76
CA ILE A 87 7.96 2.65 0.40
C ILE A 87 8.37 4.10 0.11
N GLN A 88 9.27 4.68 0.91
CA GLN A 88 9.80 6.02 0.70
C GLN A 88 10.48 6.13 -0.66
N ASP A 89 11.40 5.23 -0.98
CA ASP A 89 12.10 5.20 -2.28
C ASP A 89 11.12 5.05 -3.44
N PHE A 90 10.12 4.16 -3.31
CA PHE A 90 9.08 4.01 -4.31
C PHE A 90 8.28 5.31 -4.49
N MET A 91 7.90 5.98 -3.41
CA MET A 91 7.15 7.23 -3.44
C MET A 91 7.96 8.38 -4.06
N LEU A 92 9.26 8.47 -3.76
CA LEU A 92 10.15 9.46 -4.37
C LEU A 92 10.27 9.26 -5.88
N LYS A 93 10.43 8.01 -6.34
CA LYS A 93 10.62 7.67 -7.75
C LYS A 93 9.34 7.73 -8.58
N ASN A 94 8.21 7.32 -8.00
CA ASN A 94 6.97 7.12 -8.74
C ASN A 94 5.89 8.14 -8.39
N GLY A 95 6.12 8.97 -7.37
CA GLY A 95 5.20 10.01 -6.94
C GLY A 95 5.19 11.25 -7.87
N PRO A 96 4.55 12.35 -7.43
CA PRO A 96 3.99 12.50 -6.10
C PRO A 96 2.58 11.88 -5.97
N PHE A 97 2.24 11.40 -4.78
CA PHE A 97 0.94 10.77 -4.46
C PHE A 97 0.04 11.73 -3.67
N ASP A 98 -1.28 11.62 -3.82
CA ASP A 98 -2.26 12.45 -3.10
C ASP A 98 -2.80 11.77 -1.84
N GLY A 99 -2.53 10.48 -1.65
CA GLY A 99 -2.96 9.76 -0.47
C GLY A 99 -2.50 8.29 -0.47
N VAL A 100 -2.81 7.60 0.63
CA VAL A 100 -2.56 6.18 0.80
C VAL A 100 -3.86 5.48 1.18
N LEU A 101 -4.07 4.31 0.59
CA LEU A 101 -5.08 3.35 1.00
C LEU A 101 -4.34 2.11 1.51
N GLY A 102 -4.68 1.63 2.71
CA GLY A 102 -4.07 0.45 3.29
C GLY A 102 -5.11 -0.50 3.86
N PHE A 103 -4.84 -1.81 3.81
CA PHE A 103 -5.65 -2.84 4.46
C PHE A 103 -4.81 -3.63 5.48
N SER A 104 -5.34 -3.88 6.68
CA SER A 104 -4.68 -4.67 7.73
C SER A 104 -3.23 -4.22 7.98
N GLN A 105 -2.21 -5.03 7.68
CA GLN A 105 -0.80 -4.61 7.76
C GLN A 105 -0.48 -3.37 6.91
N GLY A 106 -1.03 -3.25 5.70
CA GLY A 106 -0.92 -2.05 4.88
C GLY A 106 -1.63 -0.84 5.49
N ALA A 107 -2.66 -1.03 6.32
CA ALA A 107 -3.34 0.06 7.03
C ALA A 107 -2.48 0.64 8.17
N ILE A 108 -1.67 -0.20 8.84
CA ILE A 108 -0.68 0.25 9.83
C ILE A 108 0.28 1.25 9.17
N LEU A 109 0.79 0.89 7.99
CA LEU A 109 1.68 1.75 7.21
C LEU A 109 0.96 3.02 6.73
N ALA A 110 -0.24 2.88 6.16
CA ALA A 110 -1.02 4.02 5.68
C ALA A 110 -1.33 5.05 6.78
N ALA A 111 -1.48 4.61 8.04
CA ALA A 111 -1.67 5.49 9.19
C ALA A 111 -0.36 6.18 9.63
N ALA A 112 0.79 5.51 9.51
CA ALA A 112 2.09 6.05 9.91
C ALA A 112 2.65 7.08 8.92
N LEU A 113 2.57 6.80 7.61
CA LEU A 113 3.27 7.56 6.56
C LEU A 113 2.97 9.07 6.57
N PRO A 114 1.71 9.56 6.70
CA PRO A 114 1.45 11.00 6.74
C PRO A 114 2.11 11.70 7.94
N GLY A 115 2.12 11.03 9.11
CA GLY A 115 2.76 11.56 10.31
C GLY A 115 4.29 11.65 10.16
N MET A 116 4.89 10.64 9.52
CA MET A 116 6.32 10.63 9.19
C MET A 116 6.68 11.78 8.23
N GLN A 117 5.87 12.05 7.20
CA GLN A 117 6.14 13.17 6.28
C GLN A 117 6.10 14.52 7.01
N ALA A 118 5.18 14.71 7.95
CA ALA A 118 5.10 15.93 8.75
C ALA A 118 6.35 16.18 9.62
N GLN A 119 7.14 15.13 9.89
CA GLN A 119 8.41 15.21 10.61
C GLN A 119 9.64 15.36 9.69
N ASN A 120 9.44 15.73 8.42
CA ASN A 120 10.45 15.87 7.37
C ASN A 120 11.13 14.55 6.96
N GLU A 121 10.45 13.42 7.09
CA GLU A 121 10.89 12.22 6.38
C GLU A 121 10.63 12.38 4.87
N TYR A 122 11.53 11.84 4.03
CA TYR A 122 11.53 11.98 2.58
C TYR A 122 10.40 11.20 1.89
N LEU A 123 9.16 11.59 2.18
CA LEU A 123 7.97 11.09 1.51
C LEU A 123 7.50 12.13 0.47
N ASN A 124 6.92 11.62 -0.62
CA ASN A 124 6.54 12.44 -1.78
C ASN A 124 5.00 12.60 -1.87
N PHE A 125 4.34 12.91 -0.76
CA PHE A 125 2.95 13.35 -0.82
C PHE A 125 2.83 14.74 -1.44
N ARG A 126 1.80 14.95 -2.27
CA ARG A 126 1.35 16.29 -2.69
C ARG A 126 0.62 16.91 -1.50
N VAL A 127 1.26 17.87 -0.84
CA VAL A 127 0.68 18.69 0.23
C VAL A 127 0.26 20.04 -0.32
#